data_AF-A0A1U8IAU9-F1
#
_entry.id   AF-A0A1U8IAU9-F1
#
_cell.length_a   1.000
_cell.length_b   1.000
_cell.length_c   1.000
_cell.angle_alpha   90.00
_cell.angle_beta   90.00
_cell.angle_gamma   90.00
#
_symmetry.space_group_name_H-M   'P 1'
#
loop_
_entity.id
_entity.type
_entity.pdbx_description
1 polymer ?
#
loop_
_entity_poly.entity_id
_entity_poly.type
_entity_poly.pdbx_seq_one_letter_code
_entity_poly.pdbx_strand_id
1 'polypeptide(L)'
;MEISFYIPNANTQFVGDENRPPAQVFREKIMSVADVGTGVEEAVVTFEGIAILTPRGRYSVKLHLSFLRLQGQANDFKIQYSSVVRLFLLPKFNQPLTFAS
;
A
#
# COMPACT_ATOMS: atom_id res chain seq x y z
N MET A 1 -6.96 0.93 -12.53
CA MET A 1 -7.98 1.96 -12.77
C MET A 1 -8.38 2.51 -11.42
N GLU A 2 -8.20 3.81 -11.19
CA GLU A 2 -8.69 4.49 -9.99
C GLU A 2 -10.00 5.19 -10.37
N ILE A 3 -11.05 5.02 -9.56
CA ILE A 3 -12.35 5.65 -9.79
C ILE A 3 -12.69 6.45 -8.54
N SER A 4 -12.86 7.75 -8.73
CA SER A 4 -13.22 8.69 -7.66
C SER A 4 -14.62 9.23 -7.89
N PHE A 5 -15.49 9.11 -6.88
CA PHE A 5 -16.87 9.58 -6.94
C PHE A 5 -17.07 10.75 -5.98
N TYR A 6 -17.67 11.83 -6.47
CA TYR A 6 -18.21 12.88 -5.60
C TYR A 6 -19.65 12.54 -5.22
N ILE A 7 -19.93 12.55 -3.91
CA ILE A 7 -21.25 12.20 -3.38
C ILE A 7 -21.74 13.38 -2.55
N PRO A 8 -22.74 14.13 -3.04
CA PRO A 8 -23.28 15.27 -2.30
C PRO A 8 -24.04 14.80 -1.06
N ASN A 9 -24.00 15.61 0.00
CA ASN A 9 -24.65 15.30 1.28
C ASN A 9 -26.19 15.26 1.20
N ALA A 10 -26.79 15.80 0.13
CA ALA A 10 -28.23 15.78 -0.13
C ALA A 10 -28.70 14.55 -0.94
N ASN A 11 -27.90 13.49 -1.00
CA ASN A 11 -28.22 12.31 -1.80
C ASN A 11 -29.41 11.53 -1.21
N THR A 12 -30.46 11.35 -2.01
CA THR A 12 -31.68 10.61 -1.64
C THR A 12 -31.66 9.13 -2.01
N GLN A 13 -30.70 8.68 -2.84
CA GLN A 13 -30.57 7.28 -3.24
C GLN A 13 -29.76 6.43 -2.27
N PHE A 14 -28.80 7.06 -1.57
CA PHE A 14 -27.97 6.42 -0.55
C PHE A 14 -28.14 7.22 0.74
N VAL A 15 -29.31 7.08 1.35
CA VAL A 15 -29.60 7.77 2.62
C VAL A 15 -28.65 7.21 3.69
N GLY A 16 -27.70 8.05 4.07
CA GLY A 16 -26.83 7.82 5.21
C GLY A 16 -27.48 8.27 6.51
N ASP A 17 -27.03 7.72 7.62
CA ASP A 17 -27.41 8.17 8.96
C ASP A 17 -26.30 9.08 9.52
N GLU A 18 -26.52 9.77 10.66
CA GLU A 18 -25.49 10.66 11.27
C GLU A 18 -24.15 9.94 11.51
N ASN A 19 -24.18 8.63 11.73
CA ASN A 19 -22.99 7.79 11.92
C ASN A 19 -22.42 7.18 10.63
N ARG A 20 -23.16 7.24 9.50
CA ARG A 20 -22.79 6.59 8.23
C ARG A 20 -23.16 7.50 7.07
N PRO A 21 -22.25 8.36 6.57
CA PRO A 21 -22.57 9.28 5.48
C PRO A 21 -22.93 8.53 4.19
N PRO A 22 -23.70 9.16 3.27
CA PRO A 22 -24.06 8.60 1.97
C PRO A 22 -22.89 8.01 1.18
N ALA A 23 -21.71 8.63 1.29
CA ALA A 23 -20.51 8.18 0.62
C ALA A 23 -20.00 6.81 1.11
N GLN A 24 -20.17 6.52 2.39
CA GLN A 24 -19.77 5.25 2.97
C GLN A 24 -20.71 4.12 2.55
N VAL A 25 -22.02 4.37 2.55
CA VAL A 25 -23.04 3.42 2.08
C VAL A 25 -22.82 3.05 0.61
N PHE A 26 -22.51 4.04 -0.23
CA PHE A 26 -22.19 3.81 -1.64
C PHE A 26 -20.91 2.97 -1.82
N ARG A 27 -19.86 3.27 -1.06
CA ARG A 27 -18.61 2.50 -1.08
C ARG A 27 -18.85 1.04 -0.70
N GLU A 28 -19.62 0.78 0.35
CA GLU A 28 -19.97 -0.58 0.79
C GLU A 28 -20.76 -1.33 -0.28
N LYS A 29 -21.70 -0.67 -0.96
CA LYS A 29 -22.47 -1.28 -2.05
C LYS A 29 -21.63 -1.59 -3.28
N ILE A 30 -20.65 -0.73 -3.60
CA ILE A 30 -19.67 -1.05 -4.65
C ILE A 30 -18.84 -2.25 -4.23
N MET A 31 -18.34 -2.27 -2.98
CA MET A 31 -17.52 -3.37 -2.47
C MET A 31 -18.27 -4.70 -2.41
N SER A 32 -19.58 -4.70 -2.18
CA SER A 32 -20.37 -5.94 -2.15
C SER A 32 -20.68 -6.50 -3.53
N VAL A 33 -20.84 -5.64 -4.54
CA VAL A 33 -21.11 -6.04 -5.93
C VAL A 33 -19.81 -6.36 -6.68
N ALA A 34 -18.76 -5.58 -6.40
CA ALA A 34 -17.42 -5.87 -6.84
C ALA A 34 -16.83 -6.89 -5.87
N ASP A 35 -17.20 -8.16 -6.05
CA ASP A 35 -16.54 -9.33 -5.43
C ASP A 35 -15.08 -9.43 -5.91
N VAL A 36 -14.30 -8.39 -5.62
CA VAL A 36 -12.85 -8.36 -5.71
C VAL A 36 -12.42 -9.14 -4.50
N GLY A 37 -12.46 -10.47 -4.66
CA GLY A 37 -12.07 -11.42 -3.64
C GLY A 37 -10.81 -10.90 -2.96
N THR A 38 -10.93 -10.67 -1.66
CA THR A 38 -9.81 -10.55 -0.75
C THR A 38 -9.11 -11.91 -0.68
N GLY A 39 -8.57 -12.37 -1.81
CA GLY A 39 -7.44 -13.28 -1.86
C GLY A 39 -6.23 -12.52 -1.34
N VAL A 40 -6.29 -12.11 -0.08
CA VAL A 40 -5.10 -11.70 0.66
C VAL A 40 -4.40 -13.02 0.94
N GLU A 41 -3.67 -13.50 -0.07
CA GLU A 41 -2.67 -14.53 0.10
C GLU A 41 -1.88 -14.15 1.35
N GLU A 42 -1.80 -15.04 2.34
CA GLU A 42 -1.10 -14.75 3.58
C GLU A 42 0.35 -14.32 3.26
N ALA A 43 0.84 -13.29 3.94
CA ALA A 43 2.21 -12.85 3.73
C ALA A 43 3.14 -13.96 4.22
N VAL A 44 3.99 -14.47 3.33
CA VAL A 44 4.99 -15.50 3.66
C VAL A 44 5.97 -14.97 4.70
N VAL A 45 6.33 -13.69 4.59
CA VAL A 45 7.16 -13.00 5.57
C VAL A 45 6.82 -11.51 5.61
N THR A 46 6.93 -10.92 6.80
CA THR A 46 6.77 -9.49 7.04
C THR A 46 8.03 -8.94 7.70
N PHE A 47 8.59 -7.87 7.13
CA PHE A 47 9.68 -7.09 7.71
C PHE A 47 9.16 -5.73 8.14
N GLU A 48 9.19 -5.44 9.43
CA GLU A 48 8.68 -4.17 9.95
C GLU A 48 9.76 -3.12 10.10
N GLY A 49 9.38 -1.84 10.00
CA GLY A 49 10.25 -0.71 10.33
C GLY A 49 11.39 -0.46 9.34
N ILE A 50 11.29 -0.97 8.10
CA ILE A 50 12.31 -0.76 7.07
C ILE A 50 12.31 0.71 6.65
N ALA A 51 13.47 1.36 6.79
CA ALA A 51 13.66 2.73 6.33
C ALA A 51 13.90 2.74 4.82
N ILE A 52 12.96 3.30 4.07
CA ILE A 52 13.04 3.46 2.62
C ILE A 52 13.40 4.92 2.32
N LEU A 53 14.34 5.12 1.39
CA LEU A 53 14.79 6.46 0.98
C LEU A 53 13.79 7.14 0.05
N THR A 54 13.14 6.38 -0.84
CA THR A 54 12.19 6.92 -1.82
C THR A 54 11.06 5.94 -2.09
N PRO A 55 9.79 6.34 -1.90
CA PRO A 55 9.35 7.54 -1.18
C PRO A 55 9.78 7.48 0.29
N ARG A 56 10.40 8.56 0.81
CA ARG A 56 11.05 8.58 2.13
C ARG A 56 10.05 8.21 3.22
N GLY A 57 10.38 7.21 4.04
CA GLY A 57 9.53 6.81 5.16
C GLY A 57 9.93 5.47 5.78
N ARG A 58 9.19 5.07 6.80
CA ARG A 58 9.27 3.73 7.38
C ARG A 58 8.11 2.90 6.84
N TYR A 59 8.44 1.71 6.34
CA TYR A 59 7.49 0.81 5.72
C TYR A 59 7.60 -0.57 6.34
N SER A 60 6.45 -1.25 6.44
CA SER A 60 6.38 -2.70 6.61
C SER A 60 6.40 -3.36 5.24
N VAL A 61 7.37 -4.22 4.98
CA VAL A 61 7.54 -4.96 3.73
C VAL A 61 6.93 -6.34 3.91
N LYS A 62 5.85 -6.65 3.19
CA LYS A 62 5.20 -7.96 3.19
C LYS A 62 5.48 -8.67 1.89
N LEU A 63 6.05 -9.86 1.95
CA LEU A 63 6.30 -10.68 0.77
C LEU A 63 5.20 -11.71 0.64
N HIS A 64 4.49 -11.69 -0.49
CA HIS A 64 3.53 -12.71 -0.90
C HIS A 64 4.14 -13.55 -2.02
N LEU A 65 3.45 -14.61 -2.44
CA LEU A 65 3.92 -15.52 -3.49
C LEU A 65 4.01 -14.84 -4.86
N SER A 66 3.03 -13.98 -5.19
CA SER A 66 2.91 -13.34 -6.50
C SER A 66 3.33 -11.86 -6.52
N PHE A 67 3.37 -11.20 -5.36
CA PHE A 67 3.73 -9.79 -5.23
C PHE A 67 4.40 -9.48 -3.89
N LEU A 68 5.01 -8.31 -3.79
CA LEU A 68 5.40 -7.71 -2.52
C LEU A 68 4.56 -6.46 -2.23
N ARG A 69 4.32 -6.17 -0.97
CA ARG A 69 3.55 -5.01 -0.51
C ARG A 69 4.40 -4.15 0.42
N LEU A 70 4.49 -2.85 0.13
CA LEU A 70 5.13 -1.86 0.98
C LEU A 70 4.04 -1.04 1.66
N GLN A 71 3.81 -1.32 2.94
CA GLN A 71 2.80 -0.65 3.74
C GLN A 71 3.46 0.41 4.62
N GLY A 72 3.29 1.67 4.25
CA GLY A 72 3.65 2.83 5.05
C GLY A 72 2.45 3.35 5.85
N GLN A 73 2.67 4.40 6.64
CA GLN A 73 1.60 5.03 7.43
C GLN A 73 0.53 5.69 6.56
N ALA A 74 0.92 6.31 5.45
CA ALA A 74 0.02 7.04 4.55
C ALA A 74 -0.04 6.45 3.14
N ASN A 75 0.91 5.58 2.79
CA ASN A 75 1.05 5.05 1.44
C ASN A 75 1.10 3.52 1.47
N ASP A 76 0.39 2.87 0.56
CA ASP A 76 0.42 1.43 0.39
C ASP A 76 0.74 1.12 -1.08
N PHE A 77 1.82 0.39 -1.31
CA PHE A 77 2.25 0.02 -2.66
C PHE A 77 2.21 -1.50 -2.82
N LYS A 78 1.49 -1.97 -3.83
CA LYS A 78 1.52 -3.36 -4.28
C LYS A 78 2.42 -3.47 -5.52
N ILE A 79 3.56 -4.15 -5.38
CA ILE A 79 4.56 -4.30 -6.43
C ILE A 79 4.55 -5.75 -6.90
N GLN A 80 4.20 -5.98 -8.16
CA GLN A 80 4.28 -7.31 -8.78
C GLN A 80 5.74 -7.67 -9.03
N TYR A 81 6.13 -8.94 -8.82
CA TYR A 81 7.52 -9.33 -9.09
C TYR A 81 7.90 -9.16 -10.57
N SER A 82 6.95 -9.34 -11.48
CA SER A 82 7.12 -9.09 -12.91
C SER A 82 7.46 -7.63 -13.26
N SER A 83 7.13 -6.67 -12.38
CA SER A 83 7.47 -5.26 -12.56
C SER A 83 8.88 -4.90 -12.08
N VAL A 84 9.55 -5.80 -11.35
CA VAL A 84 10.91 -5.58 -10.84
C VAL A 84 11.91 -5.91 -11.94
N VAL A 85 12.48 -4.88 -12.57
CA VAL A 85 13.43 -5.06 -13.68
C VAL A 85 14.84 -5.36 -13.18
N ARG A 86 15.28 -4.73 -12.08
CA ARG A 86 16.63 -4.86 -11.53
C ARG A 86 16.60 -4.73 -10.01
N LEU A 87 17.43 -5.54 -9.35
CA LEU A 87 17.70 -5.45 -7.93
C LEU A 87 19.20 -5.22 -7.73
N PHE A 88 19.55 -4.17 -7.00
CA PHE A 88 20.94 -3.83 -6.71
C PHE A 88 21.20 -4.08 -5.22
N LEU A 89 22.06 -5.05 -4.92
CA LEU A 89 22.59 -5.24 -3.58
C LEU A 89 23.91 -4.48 -3.49
N LEU A 90 23.86 -3.31 -2.85
CA LEU A 90 25.06 -2.49 -2.63
C LEU A 90 25.70 -2.92 -1.31
N PRO A 91 26.93 -3.47 -1.30
CA PRO A 91 27.66 -3.66 -0.07
C PRO A 91 27.88 -2.29 0.59
N LYS A 92 27.70 -2.21 1.92
CA LYS A 92 28.07 -0.99 2.65
C LYS A 92 29.58 -0.81 2.53
N PHE A 93 30.02 0.16 1.72
CA PHE A 93 31.38 0.68 1.77
C PHE A 93 31.57 1.45 3.07
N ASN A 94 31.95 0.74 4.13
CA ASN A 94 32.44 1.36 5.35
C ASN A 94 33.98 1.32 5.32
N GLN A 95 34.59 2.10 4.41
CA GLN A 95 36.01 2.42 4.49
C GLN A 95 36.16 3.72 5.30
N PRO A 96 36.59 3.69 6.56
CA PRO A 96 37.19 4.86 7.17
C PRO A 96 38.54 5.09 6.48
N LEU A 97 38.56 5.98 5.47
CA LEU A 97 39.80 6.51 4.91
C LEU A 97 40.45 7.43 5.96
N THR A 98 41.13 6.84 6.93
CA THR A 98 42.09 7.58 7.76
C THR A 98 43.39 7.67 6.97
N PHE A 99 43.56 8.74 6.22
CA PHE A 99 44.90 9.14 5.75
C PHE A 99 45.69 9.60 6.97
N ALA A 100 46.69 8.81 7.39
CA ALA A 100 47.77 9.29 8.21
C ALA A 100 48.87 9.80 7.28
N SER A 101 49.08 11.12 7.28
CA SER A 101 50.29 11.78 6.76
C SER A 101 51.37 11.80 7.82
#